data_AF-A0A7W0U9F1-F1
#
_entry.id   AF-A0A7W0U9F1-F1
#
_cell.length_a   1.000
_cell.length_b   1.000
_cell.length_c   1.000
_cell.angle_alpha   90.00
_cell.angle_beta   90.00
_cell.angle_gamma   90.00
#
_symmetry.space_group_name_H-M   'P 1'
#
loop_
_entity.id
_entity.type
_entity.pdbx_description
1 polymer ?
#
loop_
_entity_poly.entity_id
_entity_poly.type
_entity_poly.pdbx_seq_one_letter_code
_entity_poly.pdbx_strand_id
1 'polypeptide(L)'
;TGADAVTAAREGDPGALGLFERFGTSLGVGMAGLMNVFEPERLVVGGGLSAVAELYLPRAQEEVRRRVLPEIGGRVGISVARSGALAGVIGAARLAVIEGGRGATG
;
A
#
# COMPACT_ATOMS: atom_id res chain seq x y z
N THR A 1 20.13 2.55 7.74
CA THR A 1 19.46 1.51 6.91
C THR A 1 17.94 1.70 7.01
N GLY A 2 17.12 0.97 6.24
CA GLY A 2 15.66 1.07 6.37
C GLY A 2 15.14 0.67 7.76
N ALA A 3 15.77 -0.32 8.40
CA ALA A 3 15.44 -0.72 9.77
C ALA A 3 15.75 0.39 10.78
N ASP A 4 16.90 1.07 10.64
CA ASP A 4 17.27 2.17 11.54
C ASP A 4 16.28 3.33 11.47
N ALA A 5 15.75 3.64 10.28
CA ALA A 5 14.73 4.67 10.11
C ALA A 5 13.42 4.31 10.81
N VAL A 6 13.01 3.03 10.78
CA VAL A 6 11.84 2.55 11.52
C VAL A 6 12.04 2.69 13.03
N THR A 7 13.21 2.27 13.54
CA THR A 7 13.53 2.38 14.96
C THR A 7 13.51 3.84 15.40
N ALA A 8 14.22 4.71 14.69
CA ALA A 8 14.27 6.13 14.99
C ALA A 8 12.87 6.79 14.98
N ALA A 9 12.02 6.45 14.00
CA ALA A 9 10.65 6.94 13.96
C ALA A 9 9.82 6.49 15.17
N ARG A 10 9.99 5.23 15.61
CA ARG A 10 9.32 4.70 16.81
C ARG A 10 9.83 5.33 18.10
N GLU A 11 11.08 5.77 18.12
CA GLU A 11 11.68 6.54 19.22
C GLU A 11 11.30 8.03 19.19
N GLY A 12 10.55 8.47 18.17
CA GLY A 12 10.08 9.84 18.04
C GLY A 12 11.08 10.80 17.38
N ASP A 13 12.11 10.28 16.69
CA ASP A 13 13.04 11.11 15.93
C ASP A 13 12.28 11.95 14.88
N PRO A 14 12.37 13.29 14.93
CA PRO A 14 11.63 14.15 14.01
C PRO A 14 12.01 13.95 12.54
N GLY A 15 13.26 13.61 12.25
CA GLY A 15 13.74 13.38 10.90
C GLY A 15 13.11 12.12 10.28
N ALA A 16 13.07 11.04 11.05
CA ALA A 16 12.48 9.77 10.67
C ALA A 16 10.95 9.85 10.58
N LEU A 17 10.28 10.52 11.53
CA LEU A 17 8.85 10.80 11.41
C LEU A 17 8.54 11.62 10.16
N GLY A 18 9.32 12.67 9.90
CA GLY A 18 9.18 13.47 8.68
C GLY A 18 9.40 12.67 7.39
N LEU A 19 10.27 11.65 7.42
CA LEU A 19 10.45 10.73 6.30
C LEU A 19 9.18 9.92 6.03
N PHE A 20 8.58 9.30 7.05
CA PHE A 20 7.36 8.52 6.90
C PHE A 20 6.15 9.39 6.53
N GLU A 21 6.09 10.63 7.01
CA GLU A 21 5.10 11.63 6.58
C GLU A 21 5.17 11.93 5.08
N ARG A 22 6.38 12.17 4.57
CA ARG A 22 6.58 12.38 3.11
C ARG A 22 6.23 11.12 2.32
N PHE A 23 6.64 9.96 2.82
CA PHE A 23 6.33 8.67 2.18
C PHE A 23 4.81 8.43 2.11
N GLY A 24 4.11 8.57 3.24
CA GLY A 24 2.65 8.46 3.31
C GLY A 24 1.96 9.46 2.39
N THR A 25 2.49 10.69 2.30
CA THR A 25 1.96 11.71 1.40
C THR A 25 2.02 11.26 -0.06
N SER A 26 3.21 10.87 -0.54
CA SER A 26 3.39 10.40 -1.93
C SER A 26 2.56 9.14 -2.22
N LEU A 27 2.50 8.21 -1.26
CA LEU A 27 1.70 6.99 -1.40
C LEU A 27 0.20 7.32 -1.56
N GLY A 28 -0.33 8.21 -0.72
CA GLY A 28 -1.74 8.61 -0.77
C GLY A 28 -2.12 9.31 -2.07
N VAL A 29 -1.23 10.12 -2.66
CA VAL A 29 -1.43 10.71 -3.99
C VAL A 29 -1.61 9.62 -5.06
N GLY A 30 -0.70 8.63 -5.07
CA GLY A 30 -0.78 7.52 -6.02
C GLY A 30 -2.05 6.67 -5.83
N MET A 31 -2.38 6.36 -4.57
CA MET A 31 -3.61 5.63 -4.23
C MET A 31 -4.86 6.35 -4.70
N ALA A 32 -4.95 7.67 -4.49
CA ALA A 32 -6.10 8.45 -4.93
C ALA A 32 -6.27 8.40 -6.46
N GLY A 33 -5.16 8.50 -7.21
CA GLY A 33 -5.18 8.36 -8.65
C GLY A 33 -5.72 7.00 -9.10
N LEU A 34 -5.22 5.92 -8.50
CA LEU A 34 -5.70 4.57 -8.80
C LEU A 34 -7.19 4.38 -8.46
N MET A 35 -7.64 4.92 -7.32
CA MET A 35 -9.03 4.86 -6.91
C MET A 35 -9.95 5.59 -7.88
N ASN A 36 -9.56 6.79 -8.31
CA ASN A 36 -10.34 7.58 -9.26
C ASN A 36 -10.41 6.96 -10.65
N VAL A 37 -9.36 6.25 -11.08
CA VAL A 37 -9.29 5.63 -12.42
C VAL A 37 -10.00 4.28 -12.46
N PHE A 38 -9.82 3.44 -11.45
CA PHE A 38 -10.25 2.04 -11.49
C PHE A 38 -11.49 1.74 -10.65
N GLU A 39 -11.90 2.64 -9.75
CA GLU A 39 -12.99 2.44 -8.78
C GLU A 39 -13.01 1.02 -8.17
N PRO A 40 -11.89 0.52 -7.58
CA PRO A 40 -11.82 -0.85 -7.14
C PRO A 40 -12.60 -1.06 -5.83
N GLU A 41 -13.08 -2.28 -5.57
CA GLU A 41 -13.67 -2.61 -4.26
C GLU A 41 -12.64 -2.50 -3.11
N ARG A 42 -11.37 -2.79 -3.40
CA ARG A 42 -10.30 -2.77 -2.40
C ARG A 42 -8.94 -2.45 -2.99
N LEU A 43 -8.18 -1.62 -2.25
CA LEU A 43 -6.76 -1.36 -2.47
C LEU A 43 -5.95 -1.97 -1.31
N VAL A 44 -4.97 -2.81 -1.65
CA VAL A 44 -4.11 -3.50 -0.68
C VAL A 44 -2.68 -2.98 -0.76
N VAL A 45 -2.15 -2.46 0.34
CA VAL A 45 -0.76 -2.01 0.47
C VAL A 45 0.13 -3.17 0.90
N GLY A 46 0.99 -3.64 -0.01
CA GLY A 46 1.98 -4.68 0.22
C GLY A 46 3.42 -4.16 0.30
N GLY A 47 4.38 -5.08 0.48
CA GLY A 47 5.81 -4.78 0.43
C GLY A 47 6.50 -4.74 1.79
N GLY A 48 7.80 -4.43 1.79
CA GLY A 48 8.65 -4.51 2.99
C GLY A 48 8.25 -3.57 4.14
N LEU A 49 7.49 -2.52 3.84
CA LEU A 49 6.99 -1.57 4.84
C LEU A 49 5.56 -1.88 5.33
N SER A 50 4.93 -2.96 4.87
CA SER A 50 3.58 -3.34 5.35
C SER A 50 3.55 -3.60 6.88
N ALA A 51 4.66 -4.05 7.48
CA ALA A 51 4.74 -4.30 8.92
C ALA A 51 4.86 -3.03 9.77
N VAL A 52 5.05 -1.87 9.14
CA VAL A 52 5.21 -0.56 9.80
C VAL A 52 4.19 0.45 9.27
N ALA A 53 3.03 -0.05 8.82
CA ALA A 53 1.97 0.77 8.23
C ALA A 53 1.47 1.87 9.16
N GLU A 54 1.57 1.68 10.47
CA GLU A 54 1.23 2.69 11.48
C GLU A 54 2.01 4.01 11.30
N LEU A 55 3.21 3.96 10.71
CA LEU A 55 4.06 5.14 10.54
C LEU A 55 3.66 6.02 9.36
N TYR A 56 2.96 5.49 8.34
CA TYR A 56 2.69 6.23 7.09
C TYR A 56 1.25 6.14 6.57
N LEU A 57 0.52 5.07 6.91
CA LEU A 57 -0.81 4.83 6.38
C LEU A 57 -1.83 5.91 6.79
N PRO A 58 -1.82 6.46 8.03
CA PRO A 58 -2.71 7.56 8.39
C PRO A 58 -2.57 8.76 7.46
N ARG A 59 -1.32 9.14 7.15
CA ARG A 59 -1.03 10.24 6.24
C ARG A 59 -1.48 9.92 4.81
N ALA A 60 -1.23 8.70 4.33
CA ALA A 60 -1.71 8.27 3.02
C ALA A 60 -3.23 8.33 2.91
N GLN A 61 -3.96 7.87 3.92
CA GLN A 61 -5.43 7.94 3.97
C GLN A 61 -5.96 9.38 4.01
N GLU A 62 -5.26 10.29 4.68
CA GLU A 62 -5.59 11.71 4.63
C GLU A 62 -5.45 12.26 3.21
N GLU A 63 -4.33 11.98 2.54
CA GLU A 63 -4.11 12.45 1.17
C GLU A 63 -5.09 11.85 0.16
N VAL A 64 -5.52 10.60 0.38
CA VAL A 64 -6.60 9.95 -0.37
C VAL A 64 -7.91 10.72 -0.20
N ARG A 65 -8.33 10.97 1.05
CA ARG A 65 -9.58 11.70 1.33
C ARG A 65 -9.61 13.11 0.70
N ARG A 66 -8.44 13.75 0.56
CA ARG A 66 -8.31 15.07 -0.06
C ARG A 66 -8.45 15.05 -1.60
N ARG A 67 -8.30 13.90 -2.26
CA ARG A 67 -8.15 13.80 -3.73
C ARG A 67 -9.12 12.87 -4.42
N VAL A 68 -9.68 11.91 -3.70
CA VAL A 68 -10.63 10.96 -4.29
C VAL A 68 -11.98 11.64 -4.49
N LEU A 69 -12.64 11.30 -5.59
CA LEU A 69 -13.98 11.78 -5.88
C LEU A 69 -14.96 11.37 -4.76
N PRO A 70 -15.84 12.28 -4.29
CA PRO A 70 -16.73 12.00 -3.16
C PRO A 70 -17.55 10.72 -3.29
N GLU A 71 -17.96 10.38 -4.51
CA GLU A 71 -18.77 9.20 -4.84
C GLU A 71 -18.00 7.89 -4.66
N ILE A 72 -16.67 7.95 -4.78
CA ILE A 72 -15.75 6.80 -4.73
C ILE A 72 -15.17 6.62 -3.32
N GLY A 73 -14.87 7.71 -2.62
CA GLY A 73 -14.08 7.70 -1.39
C GLY A 73 -14.64 6.83 -0.25
N GLY A 74 -15.95 6.64 -0.19
CA GLY A 74 -16.61 5.77 0.79
C GLY A 74 -16.74 4.30 0.39
N ARG A 75 -16.44 3.94 -0.86
CA ARG A 75 -16.69 2.60 -1.43
C ARG A 75 -15.44 1.73 -1.49
N VAL A 76 -14.26 2.33 -1.58
CA VAL A 76 -13.00 1.60 -1.71
C VAL A 76 -12.42 1.28 -0.34
N GLY A 77 -12.29 -0.01 -0.01
CA GLY A 77 -11.60 -0.44 1.20
C GLY A 77 -10.08 -0.33 1.05
N ILE A 78 -9.39 0.30 2.00
CA ILE A 78 -7.91 0.32 2.07
C ILE A 78 -7.47 -0.68 3.14
N SER A 79 -6.55 -1.58 2.79
CA SER A 79 -6.02 -2.59 3.72
C SER A 79 -4.53 -2.83 3.50
N VAL A 80 -3.87 -3.45 4.48
CA VAL A 80 -2.45 -3.80 4.41
C VAL A 80 -2.32 -5.31 4.25
N ALA A 81 -1.41 -5.76 3.39
CA ALA A 81 -1.17 -7.18 3.17
C ALA A 81 -0.66 -7.86 4.45
N ARG A 82 -1.40 -8.86 4.95
CA ARG A 82 -0.98 -9.68 6.11
C ARG A 82 0.29 -10.49 5.85
N SER A 83 0.61 -10.76 4.60
CA SER A 83 1.76 -11.57 4.19
C SER A 83 3.08 -10.81 4.13
N GLY A 84 3.11 -9.50 4.41
CA GLY A 84 4.34 -8.70 4.40
C GLY A 84 5.14 -8.88 3.11
N ALA A 85 6.43 -9.19 3.23
CA ALA A 85 7.33 -9.45 2.08
C ALA A 85 6.88 -10.63 1.20
N LEU A 86 6.10 -11.58 1.73
CA LEU A 86 5.61 -12.75 0.99
C LEU A 86 4.43 -12.42 0.06
N ALA A 87 3.83 -11.23 0.16
CA ALA A 87 2.74 -10.83 -0.73
C ALA A 87 3.14 -10.92 -2.22
N GLY A 88 4.38 -10.49 -2.54
CA GLY A 88 4.90 -10.58 -3.90
C GLY A 88 5.12 -12.03 -4.36
N VAL A 89 5.63 -12.89 -3.47
CA VAL A 89 5.86 -14.32 -3.77
C VAL A 89 4.54 -15.05 -4.00
N ILE A 90 3.53 -14.81 -3.17
CA ILE A 90 2.19 -15.40 -3.32
C ILE A 90 1.53 -14.91 -4.61
N GLY A 91 1.66 -13.61 -4.92
CA GLY A 91 1.16 -13.04 -6.17
C GLY A 91 1.79 -13.69 -7.39
N ALA A 92 3.13 -13.82 -7.41
CA ALA A 92 3.87 -14.48 -8.48
C ALA A 92 3.48 -15.97 -8.62
N ALA A 93 3.34 -16.69 -7.51
CA ALA A 93 2.90 -18.09 -7.53
C ALA A 93 1.48 -18.23 -8.11
N ARG A 94 0.55 -17.33 -7.78
CA ARG A 94 -0.80 -17.33 -8.37
C ARG A 94 -0.78 -16.99 -9.86
N LEU A 95 0.03 -16.02 -10.28
CA LEU A 95 0.19 -15.69 -11.70
C LEU A 95 0.71 -16.90 -12.49
N ALA A 96 1.72 -17.59 -11.98
CA ALA A 96 2.26 -18.80 -12.60
C ALA A 96 1.20 -19.92 -12.73
N VAL A 97 0.29 -20.06 -11.75
CA VAL A 97 -0.83 -21.01 -11.83
C VAL A 97 -1.85 -20.58 -12.90
N ILE A 98 -2.18 -19.29 -12.99
CA ILE A 98 -3.11 -18.75 -14.00
C ILE A 98 -2.52 -18.89 -15.42
N GLU A 99 -1.22 -18.67 -15.58
CA GLU A 99 -0.50 -18.83 -16.85
C GLU A 99 -0.32 -20.30 -17.23
N GLY A 100 0.00 -21.17 -16.27
CA GLY A 100 0.11 -22.62 -16.48
C GLY A 100 -1.20 -23.27 -16.90
N GLY A 101 -2.35 -22.73 -16.45
CA GLY A 101 -3.68 -23.18 -16.88
C GLY A 101 -4.03 -22.84 -18.34
N ARG A 102 -3.34 -21.88 -18.97
CA ARG A 102 -3.52 -21.54 -20.38
C ARG A 102 -2.72 -22.42 -21.35
N GLY A 103 -1.79 -23.23 -20.84
CA GLY A 103 -1.00 -24.18 -21.63
C GLY A 103 -1.57 -25.60 -21.72
N ALA A 104 -2.67 -25.90 -21.04
CA ALA A 104 -3.22 -27.26 -20.91
C ALA A 104 -4.43 -27.56 -21.82
N THR A 105 -4.75 -26.68 -22.78
CA THR A 105 -5.87 -26.84 -23.72
C THR A 105 -5.43 -26.85 -25.19
N GLY A 106 -4.24 -27.42 -25.46
CA GLY A 106 -3.72 -27.67 -26.80
C GLY A 106 -3.98 -29.11 -27.24
#